data_AF-A0A945HUR5-F1
#
_entry.id   AF-A0A945HUR5-F1
#
_cell.length_a   1.000
_cell.length_b   1.000
_cell.length_c   1.000
_cell.angle_alpha   90.00
_cell.angle_beta   90.00
_cell.angle_gamma   90.00
#
_symmetry.space_group_name_H-M   'P 1'
#
loop_
_entity.id
_entity.type
_entity.pdbx_description
1 polymer ?
#
loop_
_entity_poly.entity_id
_entity_poly.type
_entity_poly.pdbx_seq_one_letter_code
_entity_poly.pdbx_strand_id
1 'polypeptide(L)'
;MKFLRGSLKLVSLLILLFIILVWVYSQVAQPQYSGELKLNNISNEVTVYFDDTGVPHINAQNQKDAYVALGYVHAQDRLWQMELMRRIAPGRLSEILGKEVSSVDQFFAGLG
;
A
#
# COMPACT_ATOMS: atom_id res chain seq x y z
N MET A 1 -1.07 46.38 12.56
CA MET A 1 -0.26 45.34 13.27
C MET A 1 -1.09 44.24 13.96
N LYS A 2 -2.31 44.50 14.47
CA LYS A 2 -3.16 43.44 15.08
C LYS A 2 -3.64 42.37 14.07
N PHE A 3 -3.95 42.77 12.83
CA PHE A 3 -4.33 41.85 11.75
C PHE A 3 -3.21 40.89 11.31
N LEU A 4 -1.94 41.34 11.29
CA LEU A 4 -0.79 40.48 11.00
C LEU A 4 -0.57 39.41 12.07
N ARG A 5 -0.79 39.77 13.34
CA ARG A 5 -0.67 38.84 14.47
C ARG A 5 -1.80 37.81 14.51
N GLY A 6 -3.01 38.17 14.05
CA GLY A 6 -4.14 37.25 13.93
C GLY A 6 -3.95 36.22 12.81
N SER A 7 -3.48 36.67 11.64
CA SER A 7 -3.15 35.78 10.51
C SER A 7 -2.01 34.83 10.85
N LEU A 8 -0.95 35.29 11.54
CA LEU A 8 0.13 34.40 11.98
C LEU A 8 -0.36 33.28 12.91
N LYS A 9 -1.26 33.58 13.85
CA LYS A 9 -1.84 32.57 14.75
C LYS A 9 -2.69 31.55 13.99
N LEU A 10 -3.47 32.00 13.01
CA LEU A 10 -4.27 31.12 12.16
C LEU A 10 -3.38 30.18 11.35
N VAL A 11 -2.33 30.70 10.71
CA VAL A 11 -1.37 29.90 9.95
C VAL A 11 -0.66 28.89 10.85
N SER A 12 -0.21 29.32 12.04
CA SER A 12 0.40 28.42 13.02
C SER A 12 -0.55 27.30 13.47
N LEU A 13 -1.84 27.61 13.64
CA LEU A 13 -2.86 26.61 14.00
C LEU A 13 -3.07 25.60 12.86
N LEU A 14 -3.14 26.06 11.61
CA LEU A 14 -3.28 25.20 10.44
C LEU A 14 -2.07 24.29 10.25
N ILE A 15 -0.86 24.80 10.46
CA ILE A 15 0.36 23.99 10.42
C ILE A 15 0.34 22.93 11.51
N LEU A 16 -0.03 23.29 12.74
CA LEU A 16 -0.14 22.33 13.84
C LEU A 16 -1.17 21.25 13.53
N LEU A 17 -2.34 21.63 13.01
CA LEU A 17 -3.37 20.68 12.58
C LEU A 17 -2.86 19.75 11.49
N PHE A 18 -2.17 20.28 10.48
CA PHE A 18 -1.59 19.48 9.41
C PHE A 18 -0.58 18.46 9.94
N ILE A 19 0.31 18.87 10.85
CA ILE A 19 1.28 17.96 11.49
C ILE A 19 0.55 16.84 12.25
N ILE A 20 -0.49 17.18 13.01
CA ILE A 20 -1.29 16.18 13.74
C ILE A 20 -1.96 15.21 12.77
N LEU A 21 -2.54 15.71 11.67
CA LEU A 21 -3.19 14.88 10.66
C LEU A 21 -2.20 13.92 10.00
N VAL A 22 -1.01 14.41 9.61
CA VAL A 22 0.05 13.58 9.03
C VAL A 22 0.51 12.51 10.01
N TRP A 23 0.68 12.87 11.29
CA TRP A 23 1.08 11.92 12.33
C TRP A 23 0.02 10.84 12.59
N VAL A 24 -1.26 11.21 12.68
CA VAL A 24 -2.35 10.22 12.83
C VAL A 24 -2.42 9.32 11.59
N TYR A 25 -2.35 9.92 10.40
CA TYR A 25 -2.36 9.18 9.15
C TYR A 25 -1.20 8.18 9.08
N SER A 26 0.00 8.57 9.48
CA SER A 26 1.17 7.68 9.45
C SER A 26 1.07 6.51 10.40
N GLN A 27 0.28 6.59 11.47
CA GLN A 27 0.05 5.48 12.40
C GLN A 27 -1.04 4.53 11.90
N VAL A 28 -2.09 5.05 11.27
CA VAL A 28 -3.24 4.26 10.79
C VAL A 28 -2.95 3.57 9.46
N ALA A 29 -2.11 4.16 8.60
CA ALA A 29 -1.80 3.64 7.28
C ALA A 29 -0.77 2.50 7.27
N GLN A 30 -0.16 2.16 8.41
CA GLN A 30 0.83 1.08 8.47
C GLN A 30 0.17 -0.30 8.35
N PRO A 31 0.78 -1.24 7.61
CA PRO A 31 0.35 -2.62 7.64
C PRO A 31 0.58 -3.28 9.01
N GLN A 32 -0.22 -4.29 9.33
CA GLN A 32 -0.08 -5.05 10.56
C GLN A 32 0.91 -6.22 10.39
N TYR A 33 2.12 -6.10 10.94
CA TYR A 33 3.18 -7.12 10.84
C TYR A 33 3.18 -8.17 11.96
N SER A 34 2.35 -7.99 12.99
CA SER A 34 2.31 -8.87 14.15
C SER A 34 0.88 -9.16 14.58
N GLY A 35 0.70 -10.31 15.24
CA GLY A 35 -0.59 -10.76 15.76
C GLY A 35 -1.23 -11.83 14.86
N GLU A 36 -2.50 -12.08 15.10
CA GLU A 36 -3.25 -13.12 14.39
C GLU A 36 -4.27 -12.50 13.44
N LEU A 37 -4.39 -13.09 12.26
CA LEU A 37 -5.36 -12.70 11.24
C LEU A 37 -6.13 -13.93 10.77
N LYS A 38 -7.46 -13.84 10.77
CA LYS A 38 -8.32 -14.87 10.18
C LYS A 38 -8.49 -14.60 8.69
N LEU A 39 -8.07 -15.55 7.85
CA LEU A 39 -8.24 -15.51 6.40
C LEU A 39 -9.19 -16.62 5.95
N ASN A 40 -10.19 -16.27 5.14
CA ASN A 40 -11.26 -17.20 4.73
C ASN A 40 -10.78 -18.35 3.82
N ASN A 41 -9.64 -18.18 3.13
CA ASN A 41 -9.16 -19.12 2.09
C ASN A 41 -7.99 -20.00 2.55
N ILE A 42 -7.78 -20.10 3.87
CA ILE A 42 -6.74 -20.90 4.48
C ILE A 42 -7.38 -22.08 5.23
N SER A 43 -6.78 -23.26 5.09
CA SER A 43 -7.30 -24.51 5.66
C SER A 43 -6.59 -24.91 6.96
N ASN A 44 -5.30 -24.58 7.08
CA ASN A 44 -4.45 -24.86 8.24
C ASN A 44 -3.71 -23.60 8.68
N GLU A 45 -3.19 -23.59 9.90
CA GLU A 45 -2.40 -22.47 10.39
C GLU A 45 -1.19 -22.18 9.49
N VAL A 46 -0.94 -20.89 9.23
CA VAL A 46 0.23 -20.38 8.52
C VAL A 46 0.94 -19.38 9.41
N THR A 47 2.22 -19.59 9.65
CA THR A 47 3.06 -18.66 10.40
C THR A 47 3.90 -17.84 9.43
N VAL A 48 3.88 -16.52 9.60
CA VAL A 48 4.74 -15.59 8.87
C VAL A 48 5.59 -14.85 9.88
N TYR A 49 6.91 -14.85 9.67
CA TYR A 49 7.82 -14.01 10.44
C TYR A 49 8.70 -13.21 9.48
N PHE A 50 9.16 -12.05 9.92
CA PHE A 50 10.06 -11.19 9.18
C PHE A 50 11.42 -11.22 9.86
N ASP A 51 12.48 -11.38 9.08
CA ASP A 51 13.84 -11.32 9.61
C ASP A 51 14.29 -9.87 9.93
N ASP A 52 15.51 -9.70 10.44
CA ASP A 52 16.07 -8.39 10.80
C ASP A 52 16.18 -7.41 9.61
N THR A 53 16.12 -7.93 8.38
CA THR A 53 16.14 -7.14 7.14
C THR A 53 14.76 -6.94 6.52
N GLY A 54 13.71 -7.47 7.16
CA GLY A 54 12.32 -7.37 6.70
C GLY A 54 11.95 -8.38 5.62
N VAL A 55 12.72 -9.47 5.44
CA VAL A 55 12.35 -10.53 4.49
C VAL A 55 11.30 -11.45 5.14
N PRO A 56 10.14 -11.68 4.49
CA PRO A 56 9.12 -12.57 5.03
C PRO A 56 9.46 -14.05 4.80
N HIS A 57 9.31 -14.84 5.85
CA HIS A 57 9.40 -16.29 5.83
C HIS A 57 8.02 -16.88 6.14
N ILE A 58 7.48 -17.63 5.17
CA ILE A 58 6.13 -18.22 5.25
C ILE A 58 6.26 -19.72 5.50
N ASN A 59 5.74 -20.18 6.63
CA ASN A 59 5.66 -21.60 6.97
C ASN A 59 4.20 -22.08 6.95
N ALA A 60 3.89 -23.05 6.09
CA ALA A 60 2.54 -23.55 5.89
C ALA A 60 2.56 -25.08 5.72
N GLN A 61 1.48 -25.74 6.14
CA GLN A 61 1.36 -27.21 6.06
C GLN A 61 1.02 -27.73 4.65
N ASN A 62 0.56 -26.85 3.75
CA ASN A 62 0.25 -27.20 2.38
C ASN A 62 0.48 -26.02 1.43
N GLN A 63 0.58 -26.34 0.15
CA GLN A 63 0.93 -25.39 -0.90
C GLN A 63 -0.15 -24.32 -1.14
N LYS A 64 -1.43 -24.67 -1.03
CA LYS A 64 -2.53 -23.72 -1.25
C LYS A 64 -2.49 -22.61 -0.20
N ASP A 65 -2.36 -22.97 1.07
CA ASP A 65 -2.31 -22.02 2.17
C ASP A 65 -1.03 -21.16 2.09
N ALA A 66 0.10 -21.74 1.67
CA ALA A 66 1.34 -21.01 1.39
C ALA A 66 1.15 -19.91 0.33
N TYR A 67 0.45 -20.21 -0.78
CA TYR A 67 0.19 -19.22 -1.82
C TYR A 67 -0.79 -18.13 -1.41
N VAL A 68 -1.80 -18.46 -0.59
CA VAL A 68 -2.72 -17.47 -0.05
C VAL A 68 -1.96 -16.49 0.85
N ALA A 69 -1.11 -17.01 1.76
CA ALA A 69 -0.27 -16.17 2.60
C ALA A 69 0.75 -15.37 1.80
N LEU A 70 1.37 -15.95 0.76
CA LEU A 70 2.29 -15.25 -0.13
C LEU A 70 1.60 -14.06 -0.81
N GLY A 71 0.39 -14.24 -1.33
CA GLY A 71 -0.39 -13.17 -1.94
C GLY A 71 -0.72 -12.06 -0.93
N TYR A 72 -1.07 -12.44 0.31
CA TYR A 72 -1.34 -11.49 1.38
C TYR A 72 -0.09 -10.67 1.74
N VAL A 73 1.04 -11.31 1.98
CA VAL A 73 2.31 -10.66 2.32
C VAL A 73 2.83 -9.80 1.15
N HIS A 74 2.67 -10.25 -0.09
CA HIS A 74 2.98 -9.40 -1.25
C HIS A 74 2.12 -8.14 -1.30
N ALA A 75 0.80 -8.27 -1.07
CA ALA A 75 -0.07 -7.10 -1.01
C ALA A 75 0.29 -6.18 0.16
N GLN A 76 0.68 -6.73 1.31
CA GLN A 76 1.10 -5.97 2.49
C GLN A 76 2.20 -4.96 2.17
N ASP A 77 3.24 -5.39 1.46
CA ASP A 77 4.43 -4.56 1.21
C ASP A 77 4.42 -3.89 -0.18
N ARG A 78 3.73 -4.48 -1.15
CA ARG A 78 3.86 -4.14 -2.59
C ARG A 78 2.53 -3.89 -3.27
N LEU A 79 1.44 -3.59 -2.55
CA LEU A 79 0.11 -3.38 -3.13
C LEU A 79 0.14 -2.42 -4.33
N TRP A 80 0.79 -1.26 -4.16
CA TRP A 80 0.89 -0.24 -5.20
C TRP A 80 1.62 -0.75 -6.43
N GLN A 81 2.76 -1.41 -6.24
CA GLN A 81 3.54 -2.00 -7.34
C GLN A 81 2.72 -3.06 -8.07
N MET A 82 2.04 -3.95 -7.34
CA MET A 82 1.20 -5.00 -7.92
C MET A 82 0.04 -4.40 -8.72
N GLU A 83 -0.62 -3.38 -8.19
CA GLU A 83 -1.73 -2.70 -8.87
C GLU A 83 -1.28 -1.98 -10.15
N LEU A 84 -0.11 -1.32 -10.11
CA LEU A 84 0.50 -0.73 -11.29
C LEU A 84 0.80 -1.79 -12.35
N MET A 85 1.49 -2.87 -11.97
CA MET A 85 1.84 -3.94 -12.91
C MET A 85 0.59 -4.62 -13.51
N ARG A 86 -0.45 -4.82 -12.70
CA ARG A 86 -1.74 -5.36 -13.12
C ARG A 86 -2.45 -4.49 -14.16
N ARG A 87 -2.19 -3.18 -14.15
CA ARG A 87 -2.75 -2.21 -15.12
C ARG A 87 -1.87 -2.02 -16.34
N ILE A 88 -0.56 -2.02 -16.18
CA ILE A 88 0.39 -1.86 -17.29
C ILE A 88 0.23 -2.96 -18.31
N ALA A 89 0.18 -4.24 -17.87
CA ALA A 89 0.12 -5.39 -18.78
C ALA A 89 -1.05 -5.31 -19.80
N PRO A 90 -2.31 -5.05 -19.40
CA PRO A 90 -3.41 -4.87 -20.36
C PRO A 90 -3.53 -3.45 -20.96
N GLY A 91 -2.58 -2.54 -20.69
CA GLY A 91 -2.62 -1.16 -21.18
C GLY A 91 -3.73 -0.30 -20.55
N ARG A 92 -3.81 -0.29 -19.21
CA ARG A 92 -4.86 0.40 -18.42
C ARG A 92 -4.29 1.34 -17.36
N LEU A 93 -3.05 1.80 -17.52
CA LEU A 93 -2.40 2.71 -16.58
C LEU A 93 -3.03 4.11 -16.61
N SER A 94 -3.52 4.56 -17.77
CA SER A 94 -4.18 5.87 -17.92
C SER A 94 -5.47 6.02 -17.11
N GLU A 95 -6.08 4.92 -16.66
CA GLU A 95 -7.27 4.97 -15.78
C GLU A 95 -6.99 5.64 -14.43
N ILE A 96 -5.74 5.56 -13.94
CA ILE A 96 -5.35 6.10 -12.63
C ILE A 96 -4.36 7.25 -12.70
N LEU A 97 -3.59 7.37 -13.80
CA LEU A 97 -2.61 8.45 -14.01
C LEU A 97 -3.04 9.47 -15.08
N GLY A 98 -4.15 9.22 -15.78
CA GLY A 98 -4.68 10.12 -16.79
C GLY A 98 -4.05 9.94 -18.18
N LYS A 99 -4.46 10.81 -19.11
CA LYS A 99 -4.13 10.68 -20.55
C LYS A 99 -2.64 10.79 -20.88
N GLU A 100 -1.83 11.34 -19.99
CA GLU A 100 -0.39 11.57 -20.20
C GLU A 100 0.38 10.26 -20.42
N VAL A 101 -0.10 9.16 -19.85
CA VAL A 101 0.50 7.82 -20.00
C VAL A 101 -0.19 6.96 -21.07
N SER A 102 -1.04 7.55 -21.92
CA SER A 102 -1.77 6.79 -22.95
C SER A 102 -0.87 6.11 -23.98
N SER A 103 0.32 6.65 -24.25
CA SER A 103 1.31 6.01 -25.11
C SER A 103 1.85 4.70 -24.51
N VAL A 104 1.99 4.64 -23.18
CA VAL A 104 2.37 3.42 -22.45
C VAL A 104 1.29 2.37 -22.60
N ASP A 105 0.02 2.77 -22.42
CA ASP A 105 -1.10 1.86 -22.58
C ASP A 105 -1.18 1.27 -23.99
N GLN A 106 -1.04 2.10 -25.01
CA GLN A 106 -1.03 1.67 -26.42
C GLN A 106 0.13 0.71 -26.72
N PHE A 107 1.31 1.00 -26.16
CA PHE A 107 2.48 0.13 -26.33
C PHE A 107 2.22 -1.25 -25.74
N PHE A 108 1.81 -1.34 -24.47
CA PHE A 108 1.61 -2.64 -23.81
C PHE A 108 0.42 -3.42 -24.37
N ALA A 109 -0.70 -2.75 -24.68
CA ALA A 109 -1.84 -3.39 -25.33
C ALA A 109 -1.50 -3.95 -26.73
N GLY A 110 -0.49 -3.38 -27.39
CA GLY A 110 -0.01 -3.86 -28.70
C GLY A 110 0.87 -5.11 -28.63
N LEU A 111 1.32 -5.54 -27.44
CA LEU A 111 2.22 -6.70 -27.28
C LEU A 111 1.48 -8.05 -27.22
N GLY A 112 0.17 -8.06 -26.97
CA GLY A 112 -0.65 -9.27 -26.78
C GLY A 112 -0.92 -9.59 -25.31
#